data_AF-A0A7S3JEL3-F1
#
_entry.id   AF-A0A7S3JEL3-F1
#
_cell.length_a   1.000
_cell.length_b   1.000
_cell.length_c   1.000
_cell.angle_alpha   90.00
_cell.angle_beta   90.00
_cell.angle_gamma   90.00
#
_symmetry.space_group_name_H-M   'P 1'
#
loop_
_entity.id
_entity.type
_entity.pdbx_description
1 polymer ?
#
loop_
_entity_poly.entity_id
_entity_poly.type
_entity_poly.pdbx_seq_one_letter_code
_entity_poly.pdbx_strand_id
1 'polypeptide(L)'
;MDMLLKHMKYFEKHLKDTECTDDIDISVHCDVLIFEWLLNFIENDEKEEQGNENIKFYDVVVKDGDSFKPVHTNRRRKPVFEIGNAISILISSDYLRMNKLVDCCLDYFVQNINEILKLPIDMSC
;
A
#
# COMPACT_ATOMS: atom_id res chain seq x y z
N MET A 1 -2.43 -17.65 -5.45
CA MET A 1 -3.73 -17.40 -4.77
C MET A 1 -3.51 -17.29 -3.26
N ASP A 2 -2.78 -18.23 -2.66
CA ASP A 2 -2.51 -18.25 -1.21
C ASP A 2 -1.83 -16.99 -0.67
N MET A 3 -0.89 -16.41 -1.42
CA MET A 3 -0.22 -15.15 -1.06
C MET A 3 -1.19 -13.97 -0.91
N LEU A 4 -2.19 -13.87 -1.80
CA LEU A 4 -3.21 -12.83 -1.76
C LEU A 4 -4.12 -13.02 -0.54
N LEU A 5 -4.55 -14.26 -0.27
CA LEU A 5 -5.38 -14.60 0.89
C LEU A 5 -4.65 -14.39 2.22
N LYS A 6 -3.32 -14.61 2.28
CA LYS A 6 -2.49 -14.36 3.46
C LYS A 6 -2.47 -12.87 3.84
N HIS A 7 -2.33 -11.97 2.86
CA HIS A 7 -2.07 -10.56 3.12
C HIS A 7 -3.31 -9.65 2.95
N MET A 8 -4.29 -10.03 2.12
CA MET A 8 -5.51 -9.27 1.84
C MET A 8 -6.74 -10.04 2.34
N LYS A 9 -7.04 -9.93 3.64
CA LYS A 9 -8.10 -10.70 4.30
C LYS A 9 -9.51 -10.39 3.79
N TYR A 10 -9.69 -9.27 3.10
CA TYR A 10 -10.94 -8.98 2.39
C TYR A 10 -11.35 -10.14 1.48
N PHE A 11 -10.42 -10.65 0.67
CA PHE A 11 -10.70 -11.72 -0.28
C PHE A 11 -10.98 -13.06 0.38
N GLU A 12 -10.42 -13.31 1.58
CA GLU A 12 -10.69 -14.53 2.35
C GLU A 12 -12.17 -14.69 2.69
N LYS A 13 -12.84 -13.60 3.09
CA LYS A 13 -14.25 -13.61 3.43
C LYS A 13 -15.14 -13.84 2.20
N HIS A 14 -14.78 -13.27 1.06
CA HIS A 14 -15.61 -13.31 -0.15
C HIS A 14 -15.39 -14.58 -0.99
N LEU A 15 -14.22 -15.22 -0.90
CA LEU A 15 -13.89 -16.44 -1.64
C LEU A 15 -14.17 -17.74 -0.86
N LYS A 16 -14.50 -17.67 0.43
CA LYS A 16 -14.89 -18.83 1.25
C LYS A 16 -16.39 -19.12 1.21
N ASP A 17 -17.22 -18.12 0.90
CA ASP A 17 -18.70 -18.23 0.85
C ASP A 17 -19.24 -18.63 -0.54
N THR A 18 -18.46 -19.38 -1.33
CA THR A 18 -18.73 -19.69 -2.76
C THR A 18 -19.85 -20.72 -2.98
N GLU A 19 -21.00 -20.54 -2.34
CA GLU A 19 -22.31 -20.92 -2.89
C GLU A 19 -23.08 -19.72 -3.48
N CYS A 20 -22.62 -18.48 -3.29
CA CYS A 20 -23.28 -17.31 -3.91
C CYS A 20 -22.47 -16.80 -5.11
N THR A 21 -22.99 -17.08 -6.31
CA THR A 21 -22.59 -16.51 -7.59
C THR A 21 -22.98 -15.04 -7.69
N ASP A 22 -22.62 -14.23 -6.70
CA ASP A 22 -22.78 -12.79 -6.78
C ASP A 22 -21.47 -12.26 -7.36
N ASP A 23 -21.57 -11.72 -8.57
CA ASP A 23 -20.50 -10.98 -9.23
C ASP A 23 -19.90 -10.01 -8.20
N ILE A 24 -18.68 -10.32 -7.73
CA ILE A 24 -17.94 -9.46 -6.80
C ILE A 24 -17.54 -8.22 -7.61
N ASP A 25 -18.48 -7.30 -7.76
CA ASP A 25 -18.25 -5.99 -8.33
C ASP A 25 -17.44 -5.20 -7.31
N ILE A 26 -16.12 -5.31 -7.43
CA ILE A 26 -15.17 -4.39 -6.82
C ILE A 26 -15.34 -3.05 -7.57
N SER A 27 -16.46 -2.36 -7.33
CA SER A 27 -16.80 -1.04 -7.87
C SER A 27 -15.96 0.05 -7.18
N VAL A 28 -14.65 -0.15 -7.09
CA VAL A 28 -13.70 0.89 -6.70
C VAL A 28 -12.95 1.18 -7.98
N HIS A 29 -13.11 2.40 -8.52
CA HIS A 29 -12.41 2.86 -9.72
C HIS A 29 -10.98 2.31 -9.69
N CYS A 30 -10.71 1.35 -10.58
CA CYS A 30 -9.53 0.49 -10.50
C CYS A 30 -8.29 1.35 -10.71
N ASP A 31 -7.76 1.88 -9.62
CA ASP A 31 -6.41 2.41 -9.61
C ASP A 31 -5.46 1.21 -9.65
N VAL A 32 -5.25 0.71 -10.88
CA VAL A 32 -4.39 -0.42 -11.19
C VAL A 32 -2.96 -0.15 -10.70
N LEU A 33 -2.54 1.12 -10.65
CA LEU A 33 -1.22 1.50 -10.16
C LEU A 33 -1.11 1.32 -8.65
N ILE A 34 -2.15 1.67 -7.89
CA ILE A 34 -2.22 1.38 -6.45
C ILE A 34 -2.26 -0.13 -6.23
N PHE A 35 -3.05 -0.88 -7.00
CA PHE A 35 -3.09 -2.34 -6.87
C PHE A 35 -1.73 -2.99 -7.19
N GLU A 36 -1.05 -2.55 -8.24
CA GLU A 36 0.31 -2.98 -8.58
C GLU A 36 1.29 -2.65 -7.43
N TRP A 37 1.16 -1.47 -6.83
CA TRP A 37 1.96 -1.09 -5.67
C TRP A 37 1.73 -2.02 -4.48
N LEU A 38 0.48 -2.37 -4.18
CA LEU A 38 0.12 -3.29 -3.10
C LEU A 38 0.66 -4.70 -3.35
N LEU A 39 0.64 -5.18 -4.60
CA LEU A 39 1.26 -6.45 -4.96
C LEU A 39 2.78 -6.42 -4.77
N ASN A 40 3.43 -5.34 -5.22
CA ASN A 40 4.87 -5.16 -5.01
C ASN A 40 5.22 -5.10 -3.52
N PHE A 41 4.37 -4.49 -2.69
CA PHE A 41 4.49 -4.53 -1.24
C PHE A 41 4.46 -5.95 -0.69
N ILE A 42 3.45 -6.74 -1.06
CA ILE A 42 3.33 -8.13 -0.58
C ILE A 42 4.56 -8.95 -0.99
N GLU A 43 5.03 -8.81 -2.22
CA GLU A 43 6.23 -9.51 -2.71
C GLU A 43 7.52 -9.14 -1.98
N ASN A 44 7.61 -7.92 -1.44
CA ASN A 44 8.77 -7.49 -0.65
C ASN A 44 8.63 -7.86 0.83
N ASP A 45 7.40 -7.92 1.34
CA ASP A 45 7.06 -8.38 2.70
C ASP A 45 7.46 -9.85 2.90
N GLU A 46 7.15 -10.73 1.93
CA GLU A 46 7.53 -12.15 2.00
C GLU A 46 9.05 -12.39 1.93
N LYS A 47 9.79 -11.48 1.29
CA LYS A 47 11.25 -11.56 1.20
C LYS A 47 11.94 -11.08 2.48
N GLU A 48 11.26 -10.26 3.31
CA GLU A 48 11.75 -9.77 4.59
C GLU A 48 11.73 -10.85 5.68
N GLU A 49 10.72 -11.74 5.68
CA GLU A 49 10.62 -12.89 6.60
C GLU A 49 11.86 -13.83 6.53
N GLN A 50 12.73 -13.66 5.53
CA GLN A 50 13.92 -14.50 5.27
C GLN A 50 15.27 -13.77 5.47
N GLY A 51 15.31 -12.51 5.92
CA GLY A 51 16.60 -11.84 6.17
C GLY A 51 16.56 -10.45 6.84
N ASN A 52 17.34 -10.31 7.92
CA ASN A 52 17.74 -9.09 8.65
C ASN A 52 16.65 -8.04 8.98
N GLU A 53 16.25 -8.06 10.25
CA GLU A 53 15.26 -7.28 10.99
C GLU A 53 15.46 -5.75 11.12
N ASN A 54 16.17 -5.09 10.20
CA ASN A 54 16.41 -3.63 10.29
C ASN A 54 16.24 -2.84 8.99
N ILE A 55 15.71 -3.44 7.92
CA ILE A 55 15.54 -2.75 6.64
C ILE A 55 14.05 -2.64 6.32
N LYS A 56 13.50 -1.42 6.37
CA LYS A 56 12.13 -1.16 5.89
C LYS A 56 11.96 -1.71 4.47
N PHE A 57 10.89 -2.45 4.26
CA PHE A 57 10.59 -3.16 3.01
C PHE A 57 9.90 -2.27 1.96
N TYR A 58 9.55 -1.04 2.35
CA TYR A 58 9.23 0.08 1.46
C TYR A 58 10.26 1.19 1.64
N ASP A 59 10.51 1.95 0.57
CA ASP A 59 11.28 3.18 0.64
C ASP A 59 10.33 4.36 0.79
N VAL A 60 10.76 5.40 1.50
CA VAL A 60 9.97 6.62 1.70
C VAL A 60 10.57 7.73 0.87
N VAL A 61 9.73 8.49 0.15
CA VAL A 61 10.18 9.71 -0.51
C VAL A 61 10.14 10.86 0.49
N VAL A 62 11.29 11.53 0.64
CA VAL A 62 11.40 12.71 1.50
C VAL A 62 11.70 13.92 0.64
N LYS A 63 11.17 15.06 1.07
CA LYS A 63 11.35 16.35 0.44
C LYS A 63 12.74 16.88 0.78
N ASP A 64 13.63 16.91 -0.22
CA ASP A 64 14.97 17.49 -0.14
C ASP A 64 15.02 18.73 -1.04
N GLY A 65 14.73 19.89 -0.45
CA GLY A 65 14.47 21.13 -1.18
C GLY A 65 13.16 21.09 -1.98
N ASP A 66 13.21 21.53 -3.25
CA ASP A 66 12.06 21.46 -4.19
C ASP A 66 11.89 20.08 -4.85
N SER A 67 12.74 19.10 -4.51
CA SER A 67 12.74 17.77 -5.13
C SER A 67 12.33 16.68 -4.16
N PHE A 68 11.50 15.76 -4.64
CA PHE A 68 11.13 14.52 -3.95
C PHE A 68 12.17 13.45 -4.29
N LYS A 69 12.93 12.96 -3.29
CA LYS A 69 13.92 11.90 -3.49
C LYS A 69 13.68 10.70 -2.56
N PRO A 70 13.83 9.46 -3.05
CA PRO A 70 13.75 8.29 -2.20
C PRO A 70 14.87 8.32 -1.15
N VAL A 71 14.53 8.18 0.13
CA VAL A 71 15.50 8.06 1.22
C VAL A 71 16.07 6.62 1.21
N HIS A 72 17.29 6.52 0.70
CA HIS A 72 18.21 5.38 0.72
C HIS A 72 18.03 4.22 -0.28
N THR A 73 18.82 4.35 -1.36
CA THR A 73 19.79 3.36 -1.91
C THR A 73 19.28 2.17 -2.74
N ASN A 74 19.52 2.24 -4.06
CA ASN A 74 20.07 1.16 -4.92
C ASN A 74 19.55 -0.29 -4.80
N ARG A 75 18.33 -0.53 -4.31
CA ARG A 75 17.64 -1.83 -4.43
C ARG A 75 16.44 -1.65 -5.35
N ARG A 76 16.63 -1.97 -6.64
CA ARG A 76 15.73 -1.66 -7.78
C ARG A 76 14.29 -2.23 -7.72
N ARG A 77 13.75 -2.65 -6.57
CA ARG A 77 12.46 -3.37 -6.51
C ARG A 77 11.57 -3.09 -5.30
N LYS A 78 11.93 -2.19 -4.39
CA LYS A 78 11.04 -1.90 -3.25
C LYS A 78 9.91 -0.96 -3.67
N PRO A 79 8.68 -1.16 -3.15
CA PRO A 79 7.62 -0.17 -3.29
C PRO A 79 8.04 1.15 -2.65
N VAL A 80 7.68 2.25 -3.30
CA VAL A 80 8.02 3.60 -2.87
C VAL A 80 6.77 4.28 -2.32
N PHE A 81 6.80 4.67 -1.05
CA PHE A 81 5.72 5.37 -0.38
C PHE A 81 5.84 6.87 -0.62
N GLU A 82 4.84 7.48 -1.26
CA GLU A 82 4.85 8.88 -1.69
C GLU A 82 3.73 9.66 -1.00
N ILE A 83 3.90 10.98 -0.84
CA ILE A 83 2.85 11.82 -0.25
C ILE A 83 1.59 11.78 -1.13
N GLY A 84 1.76 11.82 -2.46
CA GLY A 84 0.66 11.86 -3.43
C GLY A 84 -0.22 10.61 -3.45
N ASN A 85 0.34 9.43 -3.12
CA ASN A 85 -0.40 8.18 -3.10
C ASN A 85 -0.73 7.70 -1.67
N ALA A 86 -0.26 8.40 -0.62
CA ALA A 86 -0.43 7.99 0.77
C ALA A 86 -1.89 7.76 1.17
N ILE A 87 -2.81 8.64 0.74
CA ILE A 87 -4.24 8.52 1.05
C ILE A 87 -4.84 7.33 0.30
N SER A 88 -4.55 7.19 -1.01
CA SER A 88 -5.07 6.10 -1.83
C SER A 88 -4.57 4.73 -1.36
N ILE A 89 -3.30 4.63 -0.95
CA ILE A 89 -2.73 3.41 -0.35
C ILE A 89 -3.38 3.12 1.00
N LEU A 90 -3.59 4.13 1.86
CA LEU A 90 -4.23 3.94 3.16
C LEU A 90 -5.68 3.43 3.02
N ILE A 91 -6.49 4.07 2.17
CA ILE A 91 -7.88 3.65 1.94
C ILE A 91 -7.92 2.23 1.36
N SER A 92 -7.09 1.95 0.37
CA SER A 92 -7.05 0.63 -0.29
C SER A 92 -6.57 -0.47 0.65
N SER A 93 -5.55 -0.18 1.47
CA SER A 93 -5.01 -1.15 2.43
C SER A 93 -5.97 -1.44 3.59
N ASP A 94 -6.73 -0.45 4.08
CA ASP A 94 -7.79 -0.68 5.06
C ASP A 94 -8.94 -1.48 4.47
N TYR A 95 -9.41 -1.13 3.26
CA TYR A 95 -10.45 -1.87 2.55
C TYR A 95 -10.07 -3.33 2.33
N LEU A 96 -8.84 -3.58 1.86
CA LEU A 96 -8.31 -4.92 1.61
C LEU A 96 -7.88 -5.67 2.89
N ARG A 97 -7.97 -5.02 4.06
CA ARG A 97 -7.62 -5.57 5.38
C ARG A 97 -6.15 -5.99 5.49
N MET A 98 -5.25 -5.15 4.98
CA MET A 98 -3.79 -5.31 5.04
C MET A 98 -3.20 -4.65 6.29
N ASN A 99 -3.50 -5.15 7.49
CA ASN A 99 -3.21 -4.47 8.77
C ASN A 99 -1.76 -3.97 8.93
N LYS A 100 -0.75 -4.78 8.60
CA LYS A 100 0.67 -4.38 8.69
C LYS A 100 0.97 -3.14 7.83
N LEU A 101 0.37 -3.07 6.65
CA LEU A 101 0.49 -1.92 5.76
C LEU A 101 -0.27 -0.69 6.30
N VAL A 102 -1.47 -0.89 6.85
CA VAL A 102 -2.26 0.19 7.46
C VAL A 102 -1.47 0.88 8.57
N ASP A 103 -0.85 0.11 9.46
CA ASP A 103 -0.03 0.66 10.55
C ASP A 103 1.14 1.50 10.00
N CYS A 104 1.85 0.99 8.98
CA CYS A 104 2.92 1.73 8.31
C CYS A 104 2.42 3.03 7.64
N CYS A 105 1.24 2.98 7.01
CA CYS A 105 0.62 4.14 6.38
C CYS A 105 0.27 5.20 7.42
N LEU A 106 -0.32 4.81 8.56
CA LEU A 106 -0.67 5.72 9.64
C LEU A 106 0.57 6.37 10.25
N ASP A 107 1.63 5.60 10.50
CA ASP A 107 2.90 6.13 11.00
C ASP A 107 3.49 7.18 10.04
N TYR A 108 3.51 6.90 8.75
CA TYR A 108 3.97 7.85 7.74
C TYR A 108 3.05 9.07 7.64
N PHE A 109 1.74 8.86 7.71
CA PHE A 109 0.74 9.92 7.63
C PHE A 109 0.89 10.90 8.79
N VAL A 110 1.06 10.41 10.02
CA VAL A 110 1.27 11.26 11.20
C VAL A 110 2.55 12.10 11.06
N GLN A 111 3.63 11.51 10.52
CA GLN A 111 4.90 12.22 10.31
C GLN A 111 4.82 13.29 9.23
N ASN A 112 3.93 13.14 8.24
CA ASN A 112 3.87 14.00 7.06
C ASN A 112 2.52 14.71 6.88
N ILE A 113 1.67 14.73 7.92
CA ILE A 113 0.28 15.20 7.86
C ILE A 113 0.17 16.61 7.28
N ASN A 114 1.10 17.50 7.64
CA ASN A 114 1.10 18.89 7.17
C ASN A 114 1.30 19.02 5.66
N GLU A 115 2.04 18.11 5.03
CA GLU A 115 2.23 18.10 3.58
C GLU A 115 1.10 17.34 2.89
N ILE A 116 0.59 16.27 3.50
CA ILE A 116 -0.55 15.51 2.97
C ILE A 116 -1.81 16.37 2.90
N LEU A 117 -2.08 17.20 3.92
CA LEU A 117 -3.22 18.14 3.93
C LEU A 117 -3.12 19.26 2.90
N LYS A 118 -1.92 19.53 2.37
CA LYS A 118 -1.69 20.53 1.31
C LYS A 118 -1.91 19.96 -0.09
N LEU A 119 -2.00 18.63 -0.22
CA LEU A 119 -2.32 18.04 -1.51
C LEU A 119 -3.71 18.50 -1.93
N PRO A 120 -3.90 18.85 -3.22
CA PRO A 120 -5.25 18.94 -3.74
C PRO A 120 -5.87 17.57 -3.48
N ILE A 121 -6.94 17.55 -2.68
CA ILE A 121 -7.78 16.37 -2.51
C ILE A 121 -8.50 16.22 -3.86
N ASP A 122 -7.79 15.76 -4.89
CA ASP A 122 -8.38 15.45 -6.17
C ASP A 122 -9.10 14.12 -5.97
N MET A 123 -10.33 14.23 -5.45
CA MET A 123 -11.31 13.15 -5.38
C MET A 123 -11.98 12.98 -6.75
N SER A 124 -11.23 13.16 -7.85
CA SER A 124 -11.62 12.67 -9.16
C SER A 124 -11.49 11.14 -9.14
N CYS A 125 -12.48 10.52 -8.54
CA CYS A 125 -12.85 9.13 -8.78
C CYS A 125 -13.55 9.07 -10.14
#